data_AF-A0A7Z9U9C7-F1
#
_entry.id   AF-A0A7Z9U9C7-F1
#
_cell.length_a   1.000
_cell.length_b   1.000
_cell.length_c   1.000
_cell.angle_alpha   90.00
_cell.angle_beta   90.00
_cell.angle_gamma   90.00
#
_symmetry.space_group_name_H-M   'P 1'
#
loop_
_entity.id
_entity.type
_entity.pdbx_description
1 polymer ?
#
loop_
_entity_poly.entity_id
_entity_poly.type
_entity_poly.pdbx_seq_one_letter_code
_entity_poly.pdbx_strand_id
1 'polypeptide(L)'
;MGIPQTSLRRRGFTIIEILVVLGVSSLLLVLLAAMFRTGMWEVSRSSGRIEVVRMGRQALDNIQRYLASTVPPTNLTDPGGNTVTEAIYVPLETDIYDPNASTNPSPTSRIMFYTPMDHLTGAAMPGARQLQTNPVNFAYEISLIPGQNNEGQDLVLRKMQSPTNADPRPVTYDTSVQPRYLARRLGIPDSAASGGYRDGLVVQRWREGALQITVNVSSAQISDDLNRNRTEGSTPIVITMTSIYQPPIFNVQ
;
A
#
# COMPACT_ATOMS: atom_id res chain seq x y z
N MET A 1 -40.23 9.95 -83.36
CA MET A 1 -40.13 10.18 -81.89
C MET A 1 -38.72 9.84 -81.46
N GLY A 2 -37.87 10.83 -81.18
CA GLY A 2 -36.54 10.64 -80.60
C GLY A 2 -36.50 11.35 -79.26
N ILE A 3 -36.39 10.60 -78.17
CA ILE A 3 -36.27 11.15 -76.82
C ILE A 3 -34.86 11.75 -76.70
N PRO A 4 -34.69 13.03 -76.36
CA PRO A 4 -33.35 13.57 -76.14
C PRO A 4 -32.76 12.92 -74.88
N GLN A 5 -31.66 12.18 -75.06
CA GLN A 5 -30.85 11.71 -73.95
C GLN A 5 -30.25 12.93 -73.24
N THR A 6 -30.77 13.25 -72.06
CA THR A 6 -30.11 14.15 -71.12
C THR A 6 -28.85 13.44 -70.61
N SER A 7 -27.72 13.72 -71.25
CA SER A 7 -26.43 13.34 -70.68
C SER A 7 -26.30 14.02 -69.32
N LEU A 8 -26.35 13.24 -68.24
CA LEU A 8 -25.93 13.68 -66.91
C LEU A 8 -24.46 14.06 -67.02
N ARG A 9 -24.21 15.35 -67.19
CA ARG A 9 -22.87 15.94 -67.22
C ARG A 9 -22.23 15.66 -65.86
N ARG A 10 -21.48 14.56 -65.75
CA ARG A 10 -20.61 14.28 -64.59
C ARG A 10 -19.64 15.46 -64.51
N ARG A 11 -19.93 16.41 -63.62
CA ARG A 11 -18.99 17.46 -63.25
C ARG A 11 -17.89 16.75 -62.47
N GLY A 12 -16.75 16.54 -63.11
CA GLY A 12 -15.54 16.11 -62.42
C GLY A 12 -15.16 17.19 -61.40
N PHE A 13 -14.67 16.76 -60.24
CA PHE A 13 -14.15 17.67 -59.23
C PHE A 13 -13.04 18.53 -59.82
N THR A 14 -13.11 19.83 -59.58
CA THR A 14 -12.05 20.76 -59.97
C THR A 14 -10.84 20.57 -59.06
N ILE A 15 -9.64 20.87 -59.57
CA ILE A 15 -8.37 20.77 -58.80
C ILE A 15 -8.46 21.60 -57.49
N ILE A 16 -9.16 22.74 -57.53
CA ILE A 16 -9.37 23.62 -56.37
C ILE A 16 -10.23 22.92 -55.31
N GLU A 17 -11.33 22.28 -55.70
CA GLU A 17 -12.18 21.54 -54.76
C GLU A 17 -11.42 20.36 -54.11
N ILE A 18 -10.57 19.67 -54.86
CA ILE A 18 -9.72 18.60 -54.32
C ILE A 18 -8.72 19.16 -53.29
N LEU A 19 -8.09 20.30 -53.57
CA LEU A 19 -7.17 20.95 -52.63
C LEU A 19 -7.87 21.42 -51.36
N VAL A 20 -9.09 21.97 -51.48
CA VAL A 20 -9.89 22.38 -50.32
C VAL A 20 -10.27 21.15 -49.47
N VAL A 21 -10.70 20.06 -50.10
CA VAL A 21 -11.02 18.81 -49.38
C VAL A 21 -9.79 18.26 -48.66
N LEU A 22 -8.62 18.26 -49.29
CA LEU A 22 -7.37 17.84 -48.66
C LEU A 22 -6.96 18.75 -47.50
N GLY A 23 -7.11 20.07 -47.65
CA GLY A 23 -6.81 21.04 -46.60
C GLY A 23 -7.74 20.91 -45.38
N VAL A 24 -9.06 20.76 -45.62
CA VAL A 24 -10.04 20.56 -44.55
C VAL A 24 -9.83 19.20 -43.88
N SER A 25 -9.56 18.15 -44.65
CA SER A 25 -9.32 16.80 -44.11
C SER A 25 -8.03 16.74 -43.28
N SER A 26 -6.95 17.41 -43.72
CA SER A 26 -5.70 17.47 -42.97
C SER A 26 -5.86 18.27 -41.67
N LEU A 27 -6.56 19.41 -41.72
CA LEU A 27 -6.89 20.20 -40.54
C LEU A 27 -7.71 19.40 -39.53
N LEU A 28 -8.73 18.67 -40.00
CA LEU A 28 -9.55 17.78 -39.17
C LEU A 28 -8.72 16.66 -38.53
N LEU A 29 -7.80 16.06 -39.29
CA LEU A 29 -6.89 15.03 -38.75
C LEU A 29 -5.96 15.58 -37.68
N VAL A 30 -5.41 16.79 -37.87
CA VAL A 30 -4.55 17.44 -36.87
C VAL A 30 -5.34 17.77 -35.59
N LEU A 31 -6.55 18.31 -35.73
CA LEU A 31 -7.45 18.56 -34.60
C LEU A 31 -7.81 17.28 -33.86
N LEU A 32 -8.16 16.22 -34.59
CA LEU A 32 -8.48 14.92 -34.02
C LEU A 32 -7.28 14.34 -33.26
N ALA A 33 -6.09 14.37 -33.86
CA ALA A 33 -4.85 13.90 -33.23
C ALA A 33 -4.52 14.71 -31.96
N ALA A 34 -4.73 16.02 -31.97
CA ALA A 34 -4.56 16.87 -30.80
C ALA A 34 -5.55 16.50 -29.70
N MET A 35 -6.84 16.34 -30.02
CA MET A 35 -7.86 15.95 -29.04
C MET A 35 -7.60 14.57 -28.44
N PHE A 36 -7.19 13.59 -29.24
CA PHE A 36 -6.80 12.27 -28.73
C PHE A 36 -5.60 12.35 -27.79
N ARG A 37 -4.59 13.15 -28.14
CA ARG A 37 -3.42 13.34 -27.27
C ARG A 37 -3.82 13.96 -25.94
N THR A 38 -4.64 15.02 -25.94
CA THR A 38 -5.09 15.68 -24.71
C THR A 38 -6.01 14.78 -23.88
N GLY A 39 -6.96 14.09 -24.52
CA GLY A 39 -7.86 13.16 -23.85
C GLY A 39 -7.14 11.98 -23.22
N MET A 40 -6.19 11.35 -23.93
CA MET A 40 -5.37 10.28 -23.35
C MET A 40 -4.51 10.77 -22.18
N TRP A 41 -4.01 12.00 -22.24
CA TRP A 41 -3.23 12.60 -21.16
C TRP A 41 -4.07 12.79 -19.89
N GLU A 42 -5.29 13.33 -20.01
CA GLU A 42 -6.20 13.49 -18.88
C GLU A 42 -6.66 12.15 -18.29
N VAL A 43 -6.99 11.17 -19.14
CA VAL A 43 -7.38 9.83 -18.72
C VAL A 43 -6.23 9.11 -17.99
N SER A 44 -5.01 9.20 -18.52
CA SER A 44 -3.82 8.62 -17.88
C SER A 44 -3.55 9.25 -16.51
N ARG A 45 -3.71 10.57 -16.39
CA ARG A 45 -3.52 11.31 -15.12
C ARG A 45 -4.58 10.96 -14.07
N SER A 46 -5.82 10.78 -14.50
CA SER A 46 -6.92 10.37 -13.62
C SER A 46 -6.75 8.92 -13.13
N SER A 47 -6.38 8.01 -14.03
CA SER A 47 -6.19 6.59 -13.71
C SER A 47 -5.10 6.37 -12.65
N GLY A 48 -3.95 7.05 -12.76
CA GLY A 48 -2.87 6.91 -11.80
C GLY A 48 -3.26 7.35 -10.39
N ARG A 49 -4.05 8.42 -10.25
CA ARG A 49 -4.54 8.89 -8.93
C ARG A 49 -5.49 7.89 -8.28
N ILE A 50 -6.40 7.30 -9.06
CA ILE A 50 -7.36 6.31 -8.58
C ILE A 50 -6.62 5.07 -8.06
N GLU A 51 -5.60 4.63 -8.78
CA GLU A 51 -4.80 3.46 -8.39
C GLU A 51 -4.03 3.71 -7.09
N VAL A 52 -3.37 4.86 -6.95
CA VAL A 52 -2.66 5.29 -5.74
C VAL A 52 -3.60 5.32 -4.52
N VAL A 53 -4.81 5.87 -4.69
CA VAL A 53 -5.83 5.90 -3.63
C VAL A 53 -6.27 4.48 -3.27
N ARG A 54 -6.51 3.62 -4.27
CA ARG A 54 -6.91 2.22 -4.05
C ARG A 54 -5.86 1.46 -3.26
N MET A 55 -4.57 1.67 -3.54
CA MET A 55 -3.48 1.02 -2.81
C MET A 55 -3.40 1.48 -1.35
N GLY A 56 -3.47 2.79 -1.09
CA GLY A 56 -3.46 3.30 0.28
C GLY A 56 -4.63 2.76 1.11
N ARG A 57 -5.82 2.70 0.52
CA ARG A 57 -7.00 2.14 1.18
C ARG A 57 -6.87 0.64 1.42
N GLN A 58 -6.41 -0.11 0.42
CA GLN A 58 -6.17 -1.55 0.55
C GLN A 58 -5.16 -1.85 1.66
N ALA A 59 -4.12 -1.02 1.79
CA ALA A 59 -3.14 -1.16 2.88
C ALA A 59 -3.81 -1.01 4.25
N LEU A 60 -4.61 0.05 4.45
CA LEU A 60 -5.34 0.27 5.70
C LEU A 60 -6.34 -0.85 6.00
N ASP A 61 -7.13 -1.28 5.00
CA ASP A 61 -8.11 -2.36 5.15
C ASP A 61 -7.43 -3.68 5.54
N ASN A 62 -6.27 -3.97 4.94
CA ASN A 62 -5.48 -5.14 5.27
C ASN A 62 -4.91 -5.06 6.70
N ILE A 63 -4.36 -3.91 7.10
CA ILE A 63 -3.87 -3.70 8.46
C ILE A 63 -5.00 -3.92 9.47
N GLN A 64 -6.16 -3.26 9.27
CA GLN A 64 -7.31 -3.40 10.15
C GLN A 64 -7.80 -4.85 10.28
N ARG A 65 -7.79 -5.61 9.19
CA ARG A 65 -8.18 -7.03 9.21
C ARG A 65 -7.33 -7.86 10.16
N TYR A 66 -6.00 -7.70 10.13
CA TYR A 66 -5.12 -8.44 11.02
C TYR A 66 -5.23 -7.92 12.44
N LEU A 67 -5.30 -6.59 12.61
CA LEU A 67 -5.47 -6.00 13.93
C LEU A 67 -6.79 -6.42 14.59
N ALA A 68 -7.88 -6.63 13.85
CA ALA A 68 -9.14 -7.13 14.41
C ALA A 68 -9.00 -8.45 15.20
N SER A 69 -7.96 -9.24 14.93
CA SER A 69 -7.67 -10.50 15.65
C SER A 69 -6.76 -10.32 16.88
N THR A 70 -6.43 -9.08 17.26
CA THR A 70 -5.49 -8.81 18.35
C THR A 70 -6.13 -9.06 19.70
N VAL A 71 -5.45 -9.84 20.54
CA VAL A 71 -5.89 -10.19 21.90
C VAL A 71 -4.64 -10.27 22.77
N PRO A 72 -4.67 -9.79 24.03
CA PRO A 72 -3.54 -10.00 24.92
C PRO A 72 -3.35 -11.49 25.20
N PRO A 73 -2.09 -11.93 25.39
CA PRO A 73 -1.80 -13.31 25.69
C PRO A 73 -2.25 -13.66 27.11
N THR A 74 -3.07 -14.70 27.26
CA THR A 74 -3.71 -15.04 28.56
C THR A 74 -2.83 -15.87 29.50
N ASN A 75 -1.77 -16.49 28.99
CA ASN A 75 -0.87 -17.39 29.71
C ASN A 75 0.59 -16.91 29.74
N LEU A 76 0.89 -15.70 29.26
CA LEU A 76 2.23 -15.14 29.32
C LEU A 76 2.40 -14.26 30.54
N THR A 77 3.50 -14.47 31.25
CA THR A 77 3.99 -13.58 32.30
C THR A 77 5.29 -12.91 31.84
N ASP A 78 5.51 -11.68 32.26
CA ASP A 78 6.81 -11.03 32.14
C ASP A 78 7.86 -11.73 33.03
N PRO A 79 9.17 -11.45 32.83
CA PRO A 79 10.21 -12.00 33.69
C PRO A 79 10.07 -11.63 35.18
N GLY A 80 9.27 -10.61 35.50
CA GLY A 80 8.91 -10.21 36.86
C GLY A 80 7.71 -10.96 37.43
N GLY A 81 7.11 -11.89 36.68
CA GLY A 81 5.95 -12.69 37.09
C GLY A 81 4.60 -11.99 36.92
N ASN A 82 4.54 -10.80 36.32
CA ASN A 82 3.29 -10.09 36.06
C ASN A 82 2.66 -10.60 34.76
N THR A 83 1.34 -10.70 34.71
CA THR A 83 0.65 -11.09 33.48
C THR A 83 0.83 -10.04 32.38
N VAL A 84 1.06 -10.49 31.15
CA VAL A 84 1.13 -9.60 29.99
C VAL A 84 -0.29 -9.22 29.57
N THR A 85 -0.66 -7.96 29.81
CA THR A 85 -2.03 -7.47 29.59
C THR A 85 -2.24 -6.70 28.29
N GLU A 86 -1.17 -6.44 27.54
CA GLU A 86 -1.22 -5.67 26.30
C GLU A 86 -1.44 -6.57 25.07
N ALA A 87 -2.34 -6.15 24.17
CA ALA A 87 -2.55 -6.83 22.88
C ALA A 87 -1.53 -6.39 21.81
N ILE A 88 -1.07 -5.14 21.94
CA ILE A 88 -0.10 -4.49 21.05
C ILE A 88 1.07 -4.07 21.91
N TYR A 89 2.26 -4.50 21.51
CA TYR A 89 3.48 -4.24 22.25
C TYR A 89 4.44 -3.41 21.40
N VAL A 90 5.36 -2.74 22.07
CA VAL A 90 6.45 -2.00 21.44
C VAL A 90 7.73 -2.74 21.79
N PRO A 91 8.67 -2.92 20.85
CA PRO A 91 9.99 -3.41 21.19
C PRO A 91 10.60 -2.50 22.26
N LEU A 92 11.17 -3.09 23.31
CA LEU A 92 12.04 -2.34 24.23
C LEU A 92 13.14 -1.71 23.36
N GLU A 93 13.43 -0.43 23.60
CA GLU A 93 13.84 0.60 22.63
C GLU A 93 15.10 0.33 21.75
N THR A 94 15.71 -0.86 21.75
CA THR A 94 16.97 -1.15 21.02
C THR A 94 17.08 -2.49 20.25
N ASP A 95 16.16 -3.46 20.37
CA ASP A 95 16.59 -4.87 20.22
C ASP A 95 16.02 -5.71 19.05
N ILE A 96 15.55 -5.11 17.94
CA ILE A 96 15.10 -5.94 16.80
C ILE A 96 16.29 -6.33 15.93
N TYR A 97 16.77 -7.55 16.14
CA TYR A 97 17.76 -8.21 15.32
C TYR A 97 17.08 -8.87 14.11
N ASP A 98 17.24 -8.26 12.93
CA ASP A 98 16.89 -8.87 11.65
C ASP A 98 18.17 -9.51 11.05
N PRO A 99 18.31 -10.85 11.04
CA PRO A 99 19.51 -11.51 10.51
C PRO A 99 19.68 -11.30 8.99
N ASN A 100 18.65 -10.82 8.29
CA ASN A 100 18.70 -10.54 6.86
C ASN A 100 18.88 -9.05 6.54
N ALA A 101 18.87 -8.16 7.53
CA ALA A 101 19.09 -6.73 7.32
C ALA A 101 20.58 -6.39 7.54
N SER A 102 21.31 -6.13 6.46
CA SER A 102 22.72 -5.72 6.51
C SER A 102 22.95 -4.29 7.01
N THR A 103 21.88 -3.53 7.24
CA THR A 103 21.91 -2.15 7.75
C THR A 103 20.63 -1.95 8.56
N ASN A 104 20.74 -1.59 9.84
CA ASN A 104 19.58 -1.39 10.70
C ASN A 104 19.37 0.12 10.92
N PRO A 105 18.53 0.82 10.13
CA PRO A 105 18.11 2.17 10.46
C PRO A 105 16.80 2.09 11.26
N SER A 106 16.83 2.38 12.55
CA SER A 106 15.60 2.63 13.32
C SER A 106 15.21 4.11 13.21
N PRO A 107 13.90 4.50 13.16
CA PRO A 107 12.69 3.67 13.23
C PRO A 107 11.78 3.84 12.00
N THR A 108 11.53 2.77 11.23
CA THR A 108 10.34 2.70 10.36
C THR A 108 9.15 2.30 11.23
N SER A 109 8.07 3.07 11.19
CA SER A 109 6.89 2.78 12.02
C SER A 109 6.40 1.35 11.77
N ARG A 110 6.10 0.63 12.85
CA ARG A 110 5.72 -0.78 12.84
C ARG A 110 4.66 -1.06 13.88
N ILE A 111 3.93 -2.16 13.69
CA ILE A 111 2.88 -2.60 14.60
C ILE A 111 3.18 -4.03 15.00
N MET A 112 3.45 -4.26 16.27
CA MET A 112 3.67 -5.60 16.83
C MET A 112 2.50 -5.98 17.72
N PHE A 113 1.98 -7.19 17.53
CA PHE A 113 0.78 -7.61 18.21
C PHE A 113 0.70 -9.11 18.43
N TYR A 114 -0.13 -9.50 19.41
CA TYR A 114 -0.46 -10.88 19.70
C TYR A 114 -1.81 -11.26 19.10
N THR A 115 -1.92 -12.51 18.69
CA THR A 115 -3.18 -13.08 18.20
C THR A 115 -3.22 -14.58 18.45
N PRO A 116 -4.40 -15.15 18.75
CA PRO A 116 -4.57 -16.60 18.84
C PRO A 116 -4.65 -17.30 17.47
N MET A 117 -4.69 -16.52 16.38
CA MET A 117 -4.85 -17.04 15.02
C MET A 117 -3.51 -17.11 14.30
N ASP A 118 -3.25 -18.25 13.64
CA ASP A 118 -2.13 -18.35 12.73
C ASP A 118 -2.49 -17.76 11.36
N HIS A 119 -1.89 -16.62 11.03
CA HIS A 119 -2.14 -15.91 9.78
C HIS A 119 -1.28 -16.38 8.60
N LEU A 120 -0.17 -17.09 8.86
CA LEU A 120 0.87 -17.34 7.84
C LEU A 120 1.16 -18.82 7.59
N THR A 121 1.16 -19.68 8.61
CA THR A 121 1.52 -21.10 8.44
C THR A 121 0.33 -22.00 8.09
N GLY A 122 -0.89 -21.46 8.09
CA GLY A 122 -2.10 -22.19 7.69
C GLY A 122 -2.52 -23.27 8.68
N ALA A 123 -2.05 -23.19 9.93
CA ALA A 123 -2.51 -24.07 10.99
C ALA A 123 -4.03 -23.92 11.18
N ALA A 124 -4.70 -25.04 11.44
CA ALA A 124 -6.13 -25.03 11.74
C ALA A 124 -6.40 -24.14 12.96
N MET A 125 -7.45 -23.31 12.88
CA MET A 125 -7.83 -22.48 14.02
C MET A 125 -8.12 -23.37 15.22
N PRO A 126 -7.53 -23.10 16.39
CA PRO A 126 -7.81 -23.87 17.59
C PRO A 126 -9.30 -23.72 17.94
N GLY A 127 -9.96 -24.82 18.32
CA GLY A 127 -11.34 -24.77 18.78
C GLY A 127 -11.47 -23.96 20.07
N ALA A 128 -12.66 -23.42 20.37
CA ALA A 128 -12.90 -22.58 21.55
C ALA A 128 -12.42 -23.23 22.87
N ARG A 129 -12.59 -24.56 23.00
CA ARG A 129 -12.12 -25.33 24.15
C ARG A 129 -10.58 -25.41 24.22
N GLN A 130 -9.91 -25.53 23.08
CA GLN A 130 -8.44 -25.54 23.02
C GLN A 130 -7.86 -24.18 23.39
N LEU A 131 -8.48 -23.09 22.94
CA LEU A 131 -8.08 -21.73 23.34
C LEU A 131 -8.21 -21.49 24.85
N GLN A 132 -9.16 -22.15 25.52
CA GLN A 132 -9.30 -22.07 26.98
C GLN A 132 -8.26 -22.91 27.73
N THR A 133 -7.93 -24.10 27.24
CA THR A 133 -7.04 -25.05 27.94
C THR A 133 -5.56 -24.87 27.63
N ASN A 134 -5.23 -24.44 26.41
CA ASN A 134 -3.86 -24.18 25.96
C ASN A 134 -3.88 -22.99 24.98
N PRO A 135 -3.97 -21.76 25.49
CA PRO A 135 -3.97 -20.57 24.64
C PRO A 135 -2.65 -20.48 23.88
N VAL A 136 -2.75 -20.58 22.56
CA VAL A 136 -1.62 -20.37 21.64
C VAL A 136 -1.56 -18.88 21.35
N ASN A 137 -0.41 -18.26 21.58
CA ASN A 137 -0.20 -16.86 21.21
C ASN A 137 0.82 -16.81 20.10
N PHE A 138 0.40 -16.31 18.94
CA PHE A 138 1.30 -15.93 17.87
C PHE A 138 1.65 -14.46 18.03
N ALA A 139 2.91 -14.13 17.77
CA ALA A 139 3.39 -12.77 17.71
C ALA A 139 3.67 -12.42 16.24
N TYR A 140 3.13 -11.29 15.78
CA TYR A 140 3.34 -10.80 14.43
C TYR A 140 3.79 -9.35 14.43
N GLU A 141 4.48 -8.97 13.35
CA GLU A 141 4.84 -7.60 13.03
C GLU A 141 4.25 -7.20 11.67
N ILE A 142 3.64 -6.02 11.62
CA ILE A 142 3.36 -5.29 10.38
C ILE A 142 4.39 -4.18 10.25
N SER A 143 5.16 -4.20 9.18
CA SER A 143 6.26 -3.25 8.96
C SER A 143 6.51 -3.02 7.48
N LEU A 144 7.32 -2.00 7.19
CA LEU A 144 7.76 -1.68 5.84
C LEU A 144 9.11 -2.33 5.54
N ILE A 145 9.25 -2.85 4.33
CA ILE A 145 10.52 -3.23 3.72
C ILE A 145 10.76 -2.41 2.45
N PRO A 146 12.02 -2.21 2.02
CA PRO A 146 12.29 -1.62 0.72
C PRO A 146 11.54 -2.38 -0.39
N GLY A 147 10.86 -1.65 -1.27
CA GLY A 147 10.14 -2.24 -2.40
C GLY A 147 11.09 -2.82 -3.43
N GLN A 148 10.58 -3.78 -4.22
CA GLN A 148 11.36 -4.32 -5.34
C GLN A 148 11.78 -3.22 -6.32
N ASN A 149 12.97 -3.35 -6.91
CA ASN A 149 13.55 -2.40 -7.86
C ASN A 149 13.73 -0.96 -7.32
N ASN A 150 13.80 -0.78 -5.99
CA ASN A 150 13.83 0.54 -5.34
C ASN A 150 12.60 1.40 -5.65
N GLU A 151 11.46 0.78 -5.92
CA GLU A 151 10.18 1.46 -6.12
C GLU A 151 9.32 1.37 -4.86
N GLY A 152 9.26 2.47 -4.11
CA GLY A 152 8.43 2.56 -2.92
C GLY A 152 8.88 1.65 -1.77
N GLN A 153 7.95 1.45 -0.84
CA GLN A 153 8.10 0.60 0.33
C GLN A 153 6.97 -0.43 0.34
N ASP A 154 7.29 -1.69 0.54
CA ASP A 154 6.31 -2.76 0.60
C ASP A 154 5.92 -3.02 2.06
N LEU A 155 4.61 -3.12 2.29
CA LEU A 155 4.05 -3.43 3.60
C LEU A 155 3.94 -4.94 3.75
N VAL A 156 4.52 -5.49 4.81
CA VAL A 156 4.56 -6.94 5.05
C VAL A 156 4.06 -7.31 6.44
N LEU A 157 3.46 -8.48 6.54
CA LEU A 157 3.19 -9.21 7.77
C LEU A 157 4.28 -10.26 7.96
N ARG A 158 4.99 -10.20 9.09
CA ARG A 158 6.04 -11.14 9.47
C ARG A 158 5.69 -11.83 10.78
N LYS A 159 6.01 -13.12 10.88
CA LYS A 159 5.87 -13.88 12.11
C LYS A 159 7.12 -13.69 12.97
N MET A 160 6.92 -13.41 14.25
CA MET A 160 7.98 -13.38 15.24
C MET A 160 8.19 -14.79 15.80
N GLN A 161 9.32 -15.04 16.48
CA GLN A 161 9.49 -16.25 17.27
C GLN A 161 8.34 -16.40 18.28
N SER A 162 7.97 -17.64 18.59
CA SER A 162 6.88 -17.91 19.52
C SER A 162 7.20 -17.29 20.90
N PRO A 163 6.30 -16.49 21.47
CA PRO A 163 6.53 -15.83 22.74
C PRO A 163 6.59 -16.86 23.87
N THR A 164 7.44 -16.61 24.87
CA THR A 164 7.63 -17.47 26.05
C THR A 164 7.60 -16.63 27.32
N ASN A 165 7.52 -17.23 28.51
CA ASN A 165 7.60 -16.46 29.76
C ASN A 165 8.98 -15.81 29.99
N ALA A 166 10.04 -16.35 29.37
CA ALA A 166 11.37 -15.75 29.41
C ALA A 166 11.52 -14.59 28.42
N ASP A 167 10.84 -14.69 27.27
CA ASP A 167 10.77 -13.66 26.24
C ASP A 167 9.32 -13.49 25.77
N PRO A 168 8.50 -12.73 26.54
CA PRO A 168 7.09 -12.55 26.19
C PRO A 168 6.91 -11.65 24.97
N ARG A 169 7.88 -10.76 24.70
CA ARG A 169 7.84 -9.74 23.65
C ARG A 169 8.96 -10.02 22.63
N PRO A 170 8.82 -11.08 21.83
CA PRO A 170 9.87 -11.51 20.93
C PRO A 170 10.21 -10.40 19.94
N VAL A 171 11.51 -10.18 19.76
CA VAL A 171 12.07 -9.18 18.83
C VAL A 171 12.75 -9.82 17.62
N THR A 172 12.81 -11.16 17.59
CA THR A 172 13.44 -11.93 16.51
C THR A 172 12.37 -12.54 15.61
N TYR A 173 12.62 -12.55 14.29
CA TYR A 173 11.72 -13.17 13.31
C TYR A 173 11.81 -14.69 13.30
N ASP A 174 10.68 -15.33 13.02
CA ASP A 174 10.65 -16.75 12.66
C ASP A 174 11.05 -16.90 11.18
N THR A 175 12.32 -17.23 10.93
CA THR A 175 12.89 -17.35 9.58
C THR A 175 12.36 -18.56 8.81
N SER A 176 11.64 -19.48 9.47
CA SER A 176 11.02 -20.63 8.81
C SER A 176 9.74 -20.27 8.05
N VAL A 177 9.18 -19.07 8.29
CA VAL A 177 7.90 -18.62 7.74
C VAL A 177 8.09 -17.47 6.78
N GLN A 178 7.55 -17.59 5.56
CA GLN A 178 7.62 -16.52 4.58
C GLN A 178 6.71 -15.33 4.94
N PRO A 179 7.21 -14.08 4.82
CA PRO A 179 6.38 -12.88 4.97
C PRO A 179 5.23 -12.83 3.98
N ARG A 180 4.09 -12.27 4.39
CA ARG A 180 2.98 -11.96 3.49
C ARG A 180 2.96 -10.47 3.15
N TYR A 181 2.93 -10.17 1.86
CA TYR A 181 2.75 -8.80 1.38
C TYR A 181 1.30 -8.35 1.59
N LEU A 182 1.14 -7.21 2.27
CA LEU A 182 -0.15 -6.59 2.56
C LEU A 182 -0.47 -5.46 1.57
N ALA A 183 0.55 -4.71 1.18
CA ALA A 183 0.49 -3.68 0.16
C ALA A 183 1.88 -3.47 -0.43
N ARG A 184 1.95 -2.84 -1.60
CA ARG A 184 3.20 -2.57 -2.29
C ARG A 184 3.33 -1.11 -2.66
N ARG A 185 4.56 -0.66 -2.86
CA ARG A 185 4.89 0.66 -3.42
C ARG A 185 4.28 1.84 -2.64
N LEU A 186 4.30 1.76 -1.32
CA LEU A 186 3.95 2.86 -0.42
C LEU A 186 5.13 3.84 -0.28
N GLY A 187 4.90 4.97 0.40
CA GLY A 187 5.95 5.92 0.73
C GLY A 187 6.08 7.09 -0.22
N ILE A 188 6.94 8.01 0.20
CA ILE A 188 7.21 9.29 -0.43
C ILE A 188 8.65 9.25 -0.95
N PRO A 189 8.90 9.57 -2.24
CA PRO A 189 10.25 9.64 -2.78
C PRO A 189 11.12 10.58 -1.95
N ASP A 190 12.23 10.05 -1.43
CA ASP A 190 13.25 10.80 -0.71
C ASP A 190 14.64 10.34 -1.16
N SER A 191 15.34 11.22 -1.87
CA SER A 191 16.71 10.98 -2.34
C SER A 191 17.74 10.83 -1.22
N ALA A 192 17.39 11.20 0.03
CA ALA A 192 18.27 11.07 1.18
C ALA A 192 18.08 9.76 1.97
N ALA A 193 17.01 8.99 1.72
CA ALA A 193 16.74 7.73 2.41
C ALA A 193 17.40 6.53 1.72
N SER A 194 17.93 5.57 2.49
CA SER A 194 18.45 4.31 1.92
C SER A 194 17.29 3.52 1.32
N GLY A 195 17.16 3.52 -0.01
CA GLY A 195 16.02 2.93 -0.73
C GLY A 195 15.09 3.95 -1.40
N GLY A 196 15.41 5.24 -1.39
CA GLY A 196 14.77 6.26 -2.23
C GLY A 196 13.34 6.66 -1.82
N TYR A 197 12.77 6.06 -0.76
CA TYR A 197 11.43 6.34 -0.26
C TYR A 197 11.38 6.33 1.27
N ARG A 198 10.55 7.21 1.85
CA ARG A 198 10.31 7.33 3.30
C ARG A 198 8.83 7.34 3.67
N ASP A 199 8.56 7.12 4.95
CA ASP A 199 7.27 7.37 5.63
C ASP A 199 6.04 6.67 5.02
N GLY A 200 6.18 5.52 4.33
CA GLY A 200 5.04 4.81 3.76
C GLY A 200 4.02 4.31 4.77
N LEU A 201 4.48 4.04 6.00
CA LEU A 201 3.68 3.73 7.16
C LEU A 201 4.17 4.62 8.30
N VAL A 202 3.23 5.29 8.96
CA VAL A 202 3.45 6.06 10.18
C VAL A 202 2.45 5.56 11.21
N VAL A 203 2.93 5.18 12.38
CA VAL A 203 2.09 4.65 13.46
C VAL A 203 2.31 5.50 14.69
N GLN A 204 1.22 6.03 15.23
CA GLN A 204 1.23 6.78 16.47
C GLN A 204 0.31 6.09 17.47
N ARG A 205 0.85 5.77 18.65
CA ARG A 205 0.07 5.22 19.75
C ARG A 205 -0.63 6.35 20.50
N TRP A 206 -1.92 6.17 20.76
CA TRP A 206 -2.75 7.11 21.51
C TRP A 206 -2.97 6.60 22.94
N ARG A 207 -3.50 7.46 23.81
CA ARG A 207 -3.92 7.07 25.16
C ARG A 207 -4.97 5.95 25.04
N GLU A 208 -5.02 5.06 26.04
CA GLU A 208 -5.95 3.92 26.09
C GLU A 208 -5.68 2.80 25.06
N GLY A 209 -4.49 2.76 24.46
CA GLY A 209 -4.08 1.64 23.60
C GLY A 209 -4.61 1.69 22.17
N ALA A 210 -5.29 2.77 21.78
CA ALA A 210 -5.62 3.03 20.39
C ALA A 210 -4.37 3.35 19.55
N LEU A 211 -4.44 3.05 18.25
CA LEU A 211 -3.41 3.33 17.27
C LEU A 211 -3.95 4.24 16.17
N GLN A 212 -3.27 5.34 15.91
CA GLN A 212 -3.43 6.09 14.68
C GLN A 212 -2.44 5.54 13.65
N ILE A 213 -2.98 5.04 12.56
CA ILE A 213 -2.25 4.39 11.48
C ILE A 213 -2.40 5.27 10.25
N THR A 214 -1.28 5.77 9.77
CA THR A 214 -1.20 6.63 8.60
C THR A 214 -0.41 5.91 7.51
N VAL A 215 -1.00 5.80 6.33
CA VAL A 215 -0.36 5.26 5.13
C VAL A 215 -0.16 6.42 4.16
N ASN A 216 1.08 6.63 3.74
CA ASN A 216 1.43 7.64 2.74
C ASN A 216 1.73 6.96 1.42
N VAL A 217 1.18 7.51 0.33
CA VAL A 217 1.45 7.05 -1.03
C VAL A 217 1.72 8.25 -1.92
N SER A 218 2.80 8.19 -2.69
CA SER A 218 3.16 9.23 -3.65
C SER A 218 2.53 8.97 -5.03
N SER A 219 2.09 10.04 -5.69
CA SER A 219 1.65 10.01 -7.10
C SER A 219 2.80 9.86 -8.10
N ALA A 220 4.03 9.78 -7.63
CA ALA A 220 5.24 9.61 -8.43
C ALA A 220 5.88 8.25 -8.15
N GLN A 221 5.07 7.19 -8.31
CA GLN A 221 5.43 5.81 -7.97
C GLN A 221 6.50 5.21 -8.89
N ILE A 222 6.58 5.68 -10.14
CA ILE A 222 7.57 5.27 -11.14
C ILE A 222 8.28 6.54 -11.60
N SER A 223 9.55 6.45 -12.02
CA SER A 223 10.31 7.55 -12.61
C SER A 223 9.54 8.25 -13.76
N ASP A 224 8.76 7.48 -14.51
CA ASP A 224 7.90 7.98 -15.58
C ASP A 224 6.72 8.83 -15.05
N ASP A 225 6.12 8.44 -13.92
CA ASP A 225 5.01 9.17 -13.31
C ASP A 225 5.46 10.45 -12.62
N LEU A 226 6.67 10.44 -12.03
CA LEU A 226 7.31 11.65 -11.48
C LEU A 226 7.46 12.73 -12.57
N ASN A 227 7.89 12.32 -13.77
CA ASN A 227 8.10 13.24 -14.88
C ASN A 227 6.78 13.67 -15.54
N ARG A 228 5.77 12.79 -15.61
CA ARG A 228 4.45 13.12 -16.17
C ARG A 228 3.59 14.01 -15.27
N ASN A 229 3.76 13.92 -13.94
CA ASN A 229 2.94 14.64 -12.97
C ASN A 229 3.60 15.92 -12.40
N ARG A 230 4.84 16.23 -12.79
CA ARG A 230 5.50 17.50 -12.45
C ARG A 230 4.86 18.66 -13.19
N THR A 231 4.08 19.47 -12.49
CA THR A 231 3.90 20.89 -12.86
C THR A 231 5.17 21.62 -12.46
N GLU A 232 5.94 22.14 -13.42
CA GLU A 232 7.07 23.07 -13.26
C GLU A 232 7.60 23.22 -11.81
N GLY A 233 8.56 22.39 -11.41
CA GLY A 233 9.26 22.50 -10.11
C GLY A 233 8.52 21.99 -8.87
N SER A 234 7.28 21.50 -8.96
CA SER A 234 6.51 21.05 -7.79
C SER A 234 6.86 19.62 -7.31
N THR A 235 6.83 19.46 -5.98
CA THR A 235 6.93 18.18 -5.26
C THR A 235 5.81 17.22 -5.68
N PRO A 236 6.07 15.90 -5.75
CA PRO A 236 5.03 14.92 -6.09
C PRO A 236 3.84 15.02 -5.13
N ILE A 237 2.62 14.76 -5.64
CA ILE A 237 1.42 14.79 -4.80
C ILE A 237 1.50 13.62 -3.84
N VAL A 238 1.49 13.93 -2.54
CA VAL A 238 1.44 12.95 -1.47
C VAL A 238 -0.02 12.77 -1.07
N ILE A 239 -0.48 11.53 -1.09
CA ILE A 239 -1.78 11.14 -0.55
C ILE A 239 -1.55 10.49 0.80
N THR A 240 -2.04 11.14 1.84
CA THR A 240 -1.98 10.67 3.22
C THR A 240 -3.34 10.15 3.62
N MET A 241 -3.41 8.87 4.00
CA MET A 241 -4.62 8.24 4.50
C MET A 241 -4.41 7.84 5.93
N THR A 242 -5.36 8.19 6.80
CA THR A 242 -5.24 7.91 8.23
C THR A 242 -6.48 7.19 8.73
N SER A 243 -6.25 6.19 9.58
CA SER A 243 -7.29 5.46 10.30
C SER A 243 -6.91 5.35 11.76
N ILE A 244 -7.91 5.34 12.63
CA ILE A 244 -7.73 5.05 14.06
C ILE A 244 -8.25 3.64 14.29
N TYR A 245 -7.40 2.80 14.88
CA TYR A 245 -7.70 1.45 15.27
C TYR A 245 -7.74 1.36 16.80
N GLN A 246 -8.84 0.84 17.35
CA GLN A 246 -8.97 0.54 18.76
C GLN A 246 -9.04 -0.99 18.93
N PRO A 247 -8.11 -1.60 19.69
CA PRO A 247 -8.15 -3.03 19.95
C PRO A 247 -9.50 -3.45 20.57
N PRO A 248 -10.06 -4.62 20.23
CA PRO A 248 -11.43 -4.97 20.61
C PRO A 248 -11.60 -5.09 22.13
N ILE A 249 -10.51 -5.37 22.84
CA ILE A 249 -10.49 -5.44 24.31
C ILE A 249 -10.88 -4.13 25.00
N PHE A 250 -10.68 -2.98 24.35
CA PHE A 250 -11.08 -1.68 24.90
C PHE A 250 -12.55 -1.33 24.61
N ASN A 251 -13.25 -2.12 23.79
CA ASN A 251 -14.68 -1.91 23.49
C ASN A 251 -15.63 -2.65 24.46
N VAL A 252 -15.10 -3.34 25.48
CA VAL A 252 -15.87 -4.19 26.41
C VAL A 252 -15.97 -3.57 27.81
N GLN A 253 -15.94 -2.24 27.92
CA GLN A 253 -16.23 -1.54 29.18
C GLN A 253 -17.66 -1.03 29.21
#